data_AF-A0A497LLD5-F1
#
_entry.id   AF-A0A497LLD5-F1
#
_cell.length_a   1.000
_cell.length_b   1.000
_cell.length_c   1.000
_cell.angle_alpha   90.00
_cell.angle_beta   90.00
_cell.angle_gamma   90.00
#
_symmetry.space_group_name_H-M   'P 1'
#
loop_
_entity.id
_entity.type
_entity.pdbx_description
1 polymer ?
#
loop_
_entity_poly.entity_id
_entity_poly.type
_entity_poly.pdbx_seq_one_letter_code
_entity_poly.pdbx_strand_id
1 'polypeptide(L)'
;QRSILRFWVYPQIGLGIAAGLVPILMHPKVVAKALTSLKGTGDEKGLIFSFKTLIAGILITSITIVILNTWLTGCSPIIFTGLILIDFIASLIMTRGIGVSGIAFTIPYITETVYTLTPHSNPSIWFSPIYVTGGGGHWASWLKIAELTNTDYMSYVKAILIITPIAWILSFLYLEILWRIAPIPSGIYPGFSYVVPATYIVPKAMWITGEVATGKALSFIMGSLIIGSIVEIIVTLLHIPFSIISIVIGITTALPMSITILLGGILGRILEWRMGKEKWEEYRITVAAGIFLGESIIVALAAALSMVTRMLWILPY
;
A
#
# COMPACT_ATOMS: atom_id res chain seq x y z
N GLN A 1 -18.84 7.87 -3.03
CA GLN A 1 -17.66 8.42 -3.73
C GLN A 1 -17.54 9.93 -3.57
N ARG A 2 -18.54 10.74 -3.96
CA ARG A 2 -18.52 12.20 -3.72
C ARG A 2 -18.34 12.59 -2.25
N SER A 3 -18.94 11.85 -1.32
CA SER A 3 -18.75 12.04 0.13
C SER A 3 -17.31 11.80 0.59
N ILE A 4 -16.64 10.82 -0.01
CA ILE A 4 -15.26 10.50 0.33
C ILE A 4 -14.36 11.65 -0.09
N LEU A 5 -14.43 12.04 -1.36
CA LEU A 5 -13.55 13.04 -1.95
C LEU A 5 -13.77 14.46 -1.43
N ARG A 6 -14.98 14.80 -0.98
CA ARG A 6 -15.30 16.14 -0.45
C ARG A 6 -15.16 16.28 1.06
N PHE A 7 -15.09 15.17 1.79
CA PHE A 7 -15.07 15.21 3.26
C PHE A 7 -14.11 14.17 3.83
N TRP A 8 -14.35 12.88 3.61
CA TRP A 8 -13.60 11.82 4.32
C TRP A 8 -12.12 11.73 3.98
N VAL A 9 -11.70 12.18 2.80
CA VAL A 9 -10.27 12.24 2.44
C VAL A 9 -9.46 13.03 3.48
N TYR A 10 -9.99 14.14 4.01
CA TYR A 10 -9.24 14.99 4.94
C TYR A 10 -9.05 14.36 6.33
N PRO A 11 -10.10 13.83 7.00
CA PRO A 11 -9.93 13.07 8.23
C PRO A 11 -9.04 11.84 8.06
N GLN A 12 -9.10 11.15 6.92
CA GLN A 12 -8.26 9.98 6.65
C GLN A 12 -6.77 10.36 6.58
N ILE A 13 -6.44 11.49 5.94
CA ILE A 13 -5.06 12.01 5.90
C ILE A 13 -4.59 12.36 7.32
N GLY A 14 -5.34 13.21 8.05
CA GLY A 14 -4.90 13.66 9.37
C GLY A 14 -4.83 12.53 10.41
N LEU A 15 -5.81 11.63 10.43
CA LEU A 15 -5.77 10.43 11.28
C LEU A 15 -4.65 9.47 10.86
N GLY A 16 -4.39 9.31 9.57
CA GLY A 16 -3.29 8.49 9.06
C GLY A 16 -1.92 9.00 9.49
N ILE A 17 -1.71 10.31 9.41
CA ILE A 17 -0.50 10.96 9.91
C ILE A 17 -0.39 10.77 11.42
N ALA A 18 -1.46 10.97 12.19
CA ALA A 18 -1.46 10.76 13.64
C ALA A 18 -1.11 9.30 13.99
N ALA A 19 -1.81 8.33 13.41
CA ALA A 19 -1.66 6.91 13.67
C ALA A 19 -0.26 6.37 13.32
N GLY A 20 0.37 6.98 12.32
CA GLY A 20 1.72 6.63 11.89
C GLY A 20 2.82 7.33 12.69
N LEU A 21 2.76 8.66 12.82
CA LEU A 21 3.85 9.45 13.38
C LEU A 21 3.84 9.55 14.90
N VAL A 22 2.68 9.64 15.55
CA VAL A 22 2.60 9.90 16.99
C VAL A 22 3.29 8.78 17.80
N PRO A 23 3.09 7.49 17.50
CA PRO A 23 3.78 6.40 18.21
C PRO A 23 5.29 6.39 17.96
N ILE A 24 5.71 6.76 16.75
CA ILE A 24 7.12 6.90 16.38
C ILE A 24 7.77 8.02 17.23
N LEU A 25 7.07 9.15 17.38
CA LEU A 25 7.51 10.28 18.21
C LEU A 25 7.48 9.98 19.71
N MET A 26 6.53 9.16 20.17
CA MET A 26 6.43 8.73 21.58
C MET A 26 7.44 7.64 21.95
N HIS A 27 7.93 6.87 20.98
CA HIS A 27 8.96 5.85 21.17
C HIS A 27 10.24 6.13 20.36
N PRO A 28 10.89 7.30 20.58
CA PRO A 28 12.05 7.70 19.78
C PRO A 28 13.23 6.74 19.95
N LYS A 29 13.30 6.04 21.08
CA LYS A 29 14.31 4.99 21.34
C LYS A 29 14.18 3.81 20.40
N VAL A 30 12.97 3.43 19.96
CA VAL A 30 12.74 2.32 19.03
C VAL A 30 13.25 2.71 17.64
N VAL A 31 12.95 3.92 17.21
CA VAL A 31 13.43 4.49 15.94
C VAL A 31 14.94 4.65 15.96
N ALA A 32 15.49 5.21 17.04
CA ALA A 32 16.92 5.37 17.22
C ALA A 32 17.63 4.02 17.24
N LYS A 33 17.07 3.00 17.92
CA LYS A 33 17.61 1.64 17.94
C LYS A 33 17.54 0.97 16.56
N ALA A 34 16.47 1.19 15.79
CA ALA A 34 16.38 0.70 14.41
C ALA A 34 17.42 1.36 13.49
N LEU A 35 17.69 2.66 13.68
CA LEU A 35 18.71 3.38 12.92
C LEU A 35 20.14 3.02 13.37
N THR A 36 20.37 2.73 14.65
CA THR A 36 21.68 2.32 15.16
C THR A 36 21.95 0.83 14.99
N SER A 37 20.94 -0.04 14.91
CA SER A 37 21.12 -1.46 14.59
C SER A 37 21.69 -1.65 13.18
N LEU A 38 21.40 -0.72 12.26
CA LEU A 38 22.00 -0.67 10.92
C LEU A 38 23.53 -0.47 10.95
N LYS A 39 24.09 0.09 12.04
CA LYS A 39 25.55 0.25 12.21
C LYS A 39 26.24 -1.00 12.76
N GLY A 40 25.48 -1.96 13.28
CA GLY A 40 25.99 -3.15 13.98
C GLY A 40 25.81 -4.46 13.21
N THR A 41 25.03 -4.48 12.13
CA THR A 41 24.92 -5.62 11.21
C THR A 41 26.17 -5.71 10.34
N GLY A 42 27.27 -6.18 10.94
CA GLY A 42 28.36 -6.80 10.18
C GLY A 42 27.81 -7.99 9.40
N ASP A 43 28.45 -8.34 8.27
CA ASP A 43 28.06 -9.40 7.33
C ASP A 43 27.61 -10.69 8.06
N GLU A 44 26.32 -10.77 8.39
CA GLU A 44 25.72 -11.99 8.90
C GLU A 44 25.68 -12.98 7.74
N LYS A 45 26.22 -14.18 8.00
CA LYS A 45 26.32 -15.27 7.03
C LYS A 45 24.94 -15.56 6.44
N GLY A 46 24.74 -15.20 5.17
CA GLY A 46 23.50 -15.45 4.43
C GLY A 46 23.04 -14.30 3.53
N LEU A 47 23.53 -13.07 3.76
CA LEU A 47 23.22 -11.91 2.91
C LEU A 47 24.19 -11.84 1.72
N ILE A 48 23.68 -11.95 0.48
CA ILE A 48 24.49 -11.77 -0.75
C ILE A 48 24.92 -10.31 -0.95
N PHE A 49 24.11 -9.36 -0.45
CA PHE A 49 24.38 -7.93 -0.60
C PHE A 49 24.91 -7.37 0.72
N SER A 50 26.17 -6.92 0.71
CA SER A 50 26.73 -6.16 1.83
C SER A 50 25.87 -4.92 2.09
N PHE A 51 25.74 -4.51 3.35
CA PHE A 51 25.02 -3.30 3.76
C PHE A 51 25.35 -2.07 2.90
N LYS A 52 26.62 -1.91 2.51
CA LYS A 52 27.08 -0.82 1.63
C LYS A 52 26.44 -0.88 0.24
N THR A 53 26.26 -2.08 -0.32
CA THR A 53 25.64 -2.26 -1.64
C THR A 53 24.15 -1.95 -1.63
N LEU A 54 23.45 -2.26 -0.53
CA LEU A 54 22.04 -1.89 -0.37
C LEU A 54 21.86 -0.37 -0.27
N ILE A 55 22.67 0.30 0.56
CA ILE A 55 22.65 1.77 0.65
C ILE A 55 22.99 2.39 -0.69
N ALA A 56 24.03 1.90 -1.37
CA ALA A 56 24.40 2.40 -2.70
C ALA A 56 23.25 2.23 -3.69
N GLY A 57 22.57 1.07 -3.70
CA GLY A 57 21.39 0.82 -4.53
C GLY A 57 20.24 1.78 -4.25
N ILE A 58 19.92 2.03 -2.98
CA ILE A 58 18.88 3.00 -2.58
C ILE A 58 19.25 4.41 -3.02
N LEU A 59 20.51 4.83 -2.81
CA LEU A 59 20.97 6.17 -3.22
C LEU A 59 20.95 6.34 -4.73
N ILE A 60 21.46 5.37 -5.49
CA ILE A 60 21.47 5.40 -6.96
C ILE A 60 20.04 5.50 -7.49
N THR A 61 19.15 4.61 -7.04
CA THR A 61 17.75 4.61 -7.47
C THR A 61 17.02 5.90 -7.10
N SER A 62 17.26 6.42 -5.90
CA SER A 62 16.69 7.71 -5.45
C SER A 62 17.17 8.88 -6.31
N ILE A 63 18.47 8.95 -6.58
CA ILE A 63 19.06 9.99 -7.44
C ILE A 63 18.51 9.90 -8.86
N THR A 64 18.45 8.68 -9.43
CA THR A 64 17.89 8.46 -10.76
C THR A 64 16.43 8.92 -10.84
N ILE A 65 15.60 8.58 -9.86
CA ILE A 65 14.19 9.01 -9.81
C ILE A 65 14.09 10.53 -9.73
N VAL A 66 14.89 11.19 -8.87
CA VAL A 66 14.87 12.66 -8.75
C VAL A 66 15.28 13.33 -10.06
N ILE A 67 16.37 12.85 -10.71
CA ILE A 67 16.84 13.40 -11.99
C ILE A 67 15.79 13.22 -13.07
N LEU A 68 15.24 12.02 -13.22
CA LEU A 68 14.23 11.72 -14.25
C LEU A 68 12.98 12.60 -14.07
N ASN A 69 12.50 12.75 -12.84
CA ASN A 69 11.31 13.57 -12.57
C ASN A 69 11.57 15.07 -12.78
N THR A 70 12.74 15.55 -12.35
CA THR A 70 13.18 16.94 -12.60
C THR A 70 13.28 17.21 -14.09
N TRP A 71 13.83 16.27 -14.86
CA TRP A 71 13.96 16.38 -16.30
C TRP A 71 12.61 16.33 -17.02
N LEU A 72 11.72 15.41 -16.62
CA LEU A 72 10.42 15.21 -17.28
C LEU A 72 9.43 16.36 -16.99
N THR A 73 9.51 16.95 -15.79
CA THR A 73 8.55 17.96 -15.34
C THR A 73 9.12 19.38 -15.29
N GLY A 74 10.43 19.57 -15.30
CA GLY A 74 11.05 20.89 -15.06
C GLY A 74 10.78 21.47 -13.68
N CYS A 75 10.27 20.68 -12.72
CA CYS A 75 10.04 21.10 -11.34
C CYS A 75 11.33 21.01 -10.51
N SER A 76 11.39 21.74 -9.39
CA SER A 76 12.56 21.72 -8.50
C SER A 76 12.83 20.30 -7.95
N PRO A 77 14.08 19.81 -7.97
CA PRO A 77 14.44 18.50 -7.44
C PRO A 77 14.12 18.34 -5.95
N ILE A 78 14.05 19.44 -5.19
CA ILE A 78 13.75 19.46 -3.75
C ILE A 78 12.41 18.80 -3.45
N ILE A 79 11.41 19.00 -4.31
CA ILE A 79 10.07 18.43 -4.14
C ILE A 79 10.16 16.90 -4.19
N PHE A 80 10.88 16.36 -5.18
CA PHE A 80 11.05 14.92 -5.38
C PHE A 80 11.90 14.29 -4.28
N THR A 81 12.95 14.98 -3.82
CA THR A 81 13.73 14.55 -2.65
C THR A 81 12.86 14.49 -1.40
N GLY A 82 12.00 15.49 -1.17
CA GLY A 82 11.05 15.50 -0.06
C GLY A 82 10.08 14.32 -0.10
N LEU A 83 9.54 13.99 -1.28
CA LEU A 83 8.64 12.85 -1.46
C LEU A 83 9.32 11.50 -1.16
N ILE A 84 10.59 11.32 -1.53
CA ILE A 84 11.36 10.10 -1.21
C ILE A 84 11.55 9.96 0.31
N LEU A 85 11.88 11.06 1.00
CA LEU A 85 12.01 11.06 2.46
C LEU A 85 10.68 10.74 3.16
N ILE A 86 9.58 11.28 2.63
CA ILE A 86 8.24 10.96 3.10
C ILE A 86 7.91 9.48 2.84
N ASP A 87 8.29 8.91 1.69
CA ASP A 87 8.07 7.49 1.39
C ASP A 87 8.83 6.54 2.33
N PHE A 88 10.03 6.94 2.76
CA PHE A 88 10.76 6.23 3.82
C PHE A 88 9.96 6.22 5.13
N ILE A 89 9.41 7.36 5.55
CA ILE A 89 8.53 7.44 6.73
C ILE A 89 7.27 6.60 6.53
N ALA A 90 6.63 6.69 5.36
CA ALA A 90 5.47 5.88 5.02
C ALA A 90 5.76 4.38 5.09
N SER A 91 6.98 3.96 4.71
CA SER A 91 7.42 2.56 4.83
C SER A 91 7.52 2.11 6.29
N LEU A 92 7.97 2.97 7.20
CA LEU A 92 7.98 2.68 8.64
C LEU A 92 6.56 2.55 9.21
N ILE A 93 5.68 3.48 8.82
CA ILE A 93 4.27 3.47 9.21
C ILE A 93 3.60 2.18 8.72
N MET A 94 3.81 1.80 7.47
CA MET A 94 3.24 0.60 6.88
C MET A 94 3.76 -0.67 7.55
N THR A 95 5.07 -0.73 7.85
CA THR A 95 5.66 -1.85 8.59
C THR A 95 4.99 -2.04 9.95
N ARG A 96 4.75 -0.94 10.69
CA ARG A 96 4.01 -0.98 11.95
C ARG A 96 2.55 -1.36 11.74
N GLY A 97 1.90 -0.83 10.71
CA GLY A 97 0.52 -1.18 10.33
C GLY A 97 0.36 -2.69 10.17
N ILE A 98 1.23 -3.31 9.38
CA ILE A 98 1.26 -4.76 9.18
C ILE A 98 1.57 -5.47 10.51
N GLY A 99 2.57 -5.02 11.26
CA GLY A 99 2.97 -5.65 12.52
C GLY A 99 1.91 -5.62 13.62
N VAL A 100 1.09 -4.56 13.69
CA VAL A 100 0.07 -4.38 14.75
C VAL A 100 -1.30 -4.91 14.33
N SER A 101 -1.71 -4.66 13.09
CA SER A 101 -3.07 -4.95 12.62
C SER A 101 -3.15 -6.07 11.59
N GLY A 102 -2.02 -6.55 11.07
CA GLY A 102 -1.97 -7.50 9.96
C GLY A 102 -2.31 -6.91 8.60
N ILE A 103 -2.66 -5.61 8.53
CA ILE A 103 -3.10 -4.93 7.31
C ILE A 103 -2.10 -3.82 6.96
N ALA A 104 -1.71 -3.77 5.69
CA ALA A 104 -0.87 -2.71 5.18
C ALA A 104 -1.65 -1.40 5.13
N PHE A 105 -1.06 -0.34 5.69
CA PHE A 105 -1.62 1.00 5.69
C PHE A 105 -0.56 2.01 5.26
N THR A 106 -0.91 2.85 4.30
CA THR A 106 -0.12 4.02 3.92
C THR A 106 -1.00 5.26 3.94
N ILE A 107 -0.41 6.41 4.20
CA ILE A 107 -1.14 7.67 4.28
C ILE A 107 -1.60 8.03 2.85
N PRO A 108 -2.91 8.17 2.61
CA PRO A 108 -3.42 8.43 1.27
C PRO A 108 -3.10 9.86 0.82
N TYR A 109 -2.97 10.05 -0.50
CA TYR A 109 -2.89 11.35 -1.17
C TYR A 109 -1.74 12.30 -0.76
N ILE A 110 -0.63 11.79 -0.19
CA ILE A 110 0.49 12.66 0.17
C ILE A 110 1.11 13.32 -1.08
N THR A 111 1.34 12.54 -2.14
CA THR A 111 1.89 13.06 -3.39
C THR A 111 1.04 14.19 -3.96
N GLU A 112 -0.27 13.99 -4.02
CA GLU A 112 -1.24 14.95 -4.54
C GLU A 112 -1.33 16.20 -3.65
N THR A 113 -1.22 16.03 -2.34
CA THR A 113 -1.16 17.15 -1.40
C THR A 113 0.08 18.00 -1.65
N VAL A 114 1.26 17.39 -1.81
CA VAL A 114 2.52 18.11 -2.11
C VAL A 114 2.45 18.82 -3.45
N TYR A 115 1.86 18.20 -4.48
CA TYR A 115 1.68 18.83 -5.79
C TYR A 115 0.76 20.04 -5.73
N THR A 116 -0.31 19.96 -4.93
CA THR A 116 -1.26 21.07 -4.79
C THR A 116 -0.67 22.24 -4.00
N LEU A 117 0.24 21.98 -3.06
CA LEU A 117 0.98 23.00 -2.31
C LEU A 117 2.13 23.62 -3.12
N THR A 118 2.58 22.94 -4.16
CA THR A 118 3.59 23.48 -5.08
C THR A 118 2.94 24.57 -5.95
N PRO A 119 3.61 25.71 -6.19
CA PRO A 119 3.04 26.78 -7.00
C PRO A 119 2.47 26.26 -8.33
N HIS A 120 1.22 26.64 -8.62
CA HIS A 120 0.42 26.16 -9.77
C HIS A 120 0.99 26.49 -11.17
N SER A 121 2.21 27.00 -11.26
CA SER A 121 2.81 27.41 -12.53
C SER A 121 3.18 26.24 -13.44
N ASN A 122 3.27 25.01 -12.95
CA ASN A 122 3.69 23.87 -13.76
C ASN A 122 2.73 22.66 -13.71
N PRO A 123 1.78 22.57 -14.66
CA PRO A 123 0.86 21.44 -14.77
C PRO A 123 1.55 20.08 -15.00
N SER A 124 2.79 20.08 -15.50
CA SER A 124 3.52 18.85 -15.78
C SER A 124 3.83 18.02 -14.53
N ILE A 125 3.82 18.63 -13.34
CA ILE A 125 4.06 17.94 -12.07
C ILE A 125 3.10 16.77 -11.84
N TRP A 126 1.85 16.88 -12.33
CA TRP A 126 0.83 15.83 -12.22
C TRP A 126 1.06 14.59 -13.10
N PHE A 127 2.06 14.67 -14.00
CA PHE A 127 2.52 13.58 -14.85
C PHE A 127 3.82 12.93 -14.35
N SER A 128 4.34 13.38 -13.21
CA SER A 128 5.49 12.77 -12.54
C SER A 128 5.18 11.32 -12.11
N PRO A 129 6.03 10.33 -12.45
CA PRO A 129 5.84 8.93 -12.07
C PRO A 129 6.18 8.60 -10.59
N ILE A 130 6.30 9.59 -9.69
CA ILE A 130 6.62 9.34 -8.27
C ILE A 130 5.36 9.21 -7.42
N TYR A 131 5.29 8.17 -6.60
CA TYR A 131 4.19 7.94 -5.66
C TYR A 131 4.74 7.55 -4.30
N VAL A 132 4.18 8.14 -3.24
CA VAL A 132 4.42 7.70 -1.87
C VAL A 132 3.56 6.46 -1.63
N THR A 133 4.19 5.30 -1.53
CA THR A 133 3.53 4.01 -1.37
C THR A 133 3.84 3.36 -0.03
N GLY A 134 5.00 3.65 0.56
CA GLY A 134 5.49 2.95 1.75
C GLY A 134 5.94 1.51 1.45
N GLY A 135 6.24 1.18 0.19
CA GLY A 135 6.50 -0.19 -0.28
C GLY A 135 7.57 -0.96 0.50
N GLY A 136 8.50 -0.26 1.17
CA GLY A 136 9.50 -0.88 2.06
C GLY A 136 8.89 -1.73 3.18
N GLY A 137 7.68 -1.41 3.66
CA GLY A 137 7.03 -2.21 4.69
C GLY A 137 6.54 -3.57 4.22
N HIS A 138 6.23 -3.73 2.93
CA HIS A 138 5.90 -5.04 2.36
C HIS A 138 7.14 -5.92 2.32
N TRP A 139 8.28 -5.36 1.88
CA TRP A 139 9.55 -6.06 1.93
C TRP A 139 9.92 -6.50 3.34
N ALA A 140 9.80 -5.62 4.33
CA ALA A 140 10.04 -5.97 5.73
C ALA A 140 9.12 -7.12 6.21
N SER A 141 7.82 -7.06 5.88
CA SER A 141 6.87 -8.11 6.22
C SER A 141 7.22 -9.46 5.58
N TRP A 142 7.53 -9.47 4.28
CA TRP A 142 7.83 -10.72 3.56
C TRP A 142 9.16 -11.33 3.98
N LEU A 143 10.18 -10.50 4.24
CA LEU A 143 11.43 -10.98 4.81
C LEU A 143 11.18 -11.57 6.20
N LYS A 144 10.32 -10.95 7.03
CA LYS A 144 9.97 -11.54 8.32
C LYS A 144 9.24 -12.88 8.18
N ILE A 145 8.36 -13.02 7.19
CA ILE A 145 7.71 -14.29 6.89
C ILE A 145 8.75 -15.34 6.50
N ALA A 146 9.72 -14.98 5.63
CA ALA A 146 10.79 -15.90 5.24
C ALA A 146 11.62 -16.36 6.45
N GLU A 147 11.95 -15.46 7.38
CA GLU A 147 12.62 -15.81 8.64
C GLU A 147 11.78 -16.81 9.46
N LEU A 148 10.47 -16.55 9.62
CA LEU A 148 9.56 -17.41 10.38
C LEU A 148 9.35 -18.78 9.73
N THR A 149 9.49 -18.89 8.41
CA THR A 149 9.38 -20.14 7.66
C THR A 149 10.74 -20.81 7.40
N ASN A 150 11.82 -20.34 8.06
CA ASN A 150 13.20 -20.80 7.82
C ASN A 150 13.58 -20.84 6.33
N THR A 151 13.03 -19.90 5.56
CA THR A 151 13.28 -19.75 4.13
C THR A 151 14.40 -18.74 3.94
N ASP A 152 15.38 -19.10 3.12
CA ASP A 152 16.48 -18.20 2.80
C ASP A 152 15.95 -16.91 2.14
N TYR A 153 16.32 -15.75 2.68
CA TYR A 153 15.90 -14.44 2.18
C TYR A 153 16.20 -14.28 0.69
N MET A 154 17.31 -14.88 0.22
CA MET A 154 17.70 -14.79 -1.18
C MET A 154 16.81 -15.63 -2.09
N SER A 155 16.26 -16.74 -1.62
CA SER A 155 15.28 -17.51 -2.39
C SER A 155 14.06 -16.64 -2.71
N TYR A 156 13.61 -15.83 -1.75
CA TYR A 156 12.54 -14.85 -1.97
C TYR A 156 12.92 -13.76 -2.96
N VAL A 157 14.11 -13.14 -2.81
CA VAL A 157 14.59 -12.11 -3.74
C VAL A 157 14.72 -12.65 -5.17
N LYS A 158 15.31 -13.84 -5.34
CA LYS A 158 15.43 -14.51 -6.65
C LYS A 158 14.05 -14.82 -7.24
N ALA A 159 13.11 -15.29 -6.43
CA ALA A 159 11.75 -15.54 -6.88
C ALA A 159 11.10 -14.26 -7.42
N ILE A 160 11.24 -13.12 -6.73
CA ILE A 160 10.75 -11.83 -7.23
C ILE A 160 11.42 -11.43 -8.54
N LEU A 161 12.75 -11.53 -8.61
CA LEU A 161 13.51 -11.14 -9.81
C LEU A 161 13.16 -12.00 -11.04
N ILE A 162 12.81 -13.26 -10.85
CA ILE A 162 12.38 -14.17 -11.92
C ILE A 162 10.91 -13.96 -12.26
N ILE A 163 10.02 -13.84 -11.26
CA ILE A 163 8.58 -13.76 -11.49
C ILE A 163 8.17 -12.41 -12.08
N THR A 164 8.87 -11.32 -11.74
CA THR A 164 8.55 -9.97 -12.20
C THR A 164 8.58 -9.83 -13.73
N PRO A 165 9.66 -10.21 -14.45
CA PRO A 165 9.68 -10.11 -15.91
C PRO A 165 8.65 -11.04 -16.55
N ILE A 166 8.43 -12.24 -15.99
CA ILE A 166 7.39 -13.16 -16.46
C ILE A 166 6.01 -12.51 -16.32
N ALA A 167 5.73 -11.92 -15.16
CA ALA A 167 4.48 -11.22 -14.88
C ALA A 167 4.27 -10.04 -15.83
N TRP A 168 5.31 -9.27 -16.17
CA TRP A 168 5.22 -8.20 -17.16
C TRP A 168 4.90 -8.73 -18.55
N ILE A 169 5.61 -9.75 -19.03
CA ILE A 169 5.35 -10.38 -20.33
C ILE A 169 3.91 -10.90 -20.41
N LEU A 170 3.46 -11.61 -19.38
CA LEU A 170 2.09 -12.11 -19.29
C LEU A 170 1.08 -10.97 -19.20
N SER A 171 1.37 -9.89 -18.49
CA SER A 171 0.49 -8.71 -18.41
C SER A 171 0.28 -8.07 -19.78
N PHE A 172 1.34 -7.94 -20.60
CA PHE A 172 1.21 -7.46 -21.97
C PHE A 172 0.42 -8.42 -22.86
N LEU A 173 0.66 -9.73 -22.72
CA LEU A 173 -0.10 -10.76 -23.44
C LEU A 173 -1.60 -10.68 -23.10
N TYR A 174 -1.94 -10.61 -21.81
CA TYR A 174 -3.33 -10.50 -21.38
C TYR A 174 -3.97 -9.19 -21.83
N LEU A 175 -3.23 -8.07 -21.80
CA LEU A 175 -3.72 -6.78 -22.30
C LEU A 175 -4.06 -6.86 -23.79
N GLU A 176 -3.15 -7.40 -24.61
CA GLU A 176 -3.36 -7.60 -26.04
C GLU A 176 -4.59 -8.48 -26.30
N ILE A 177 -4.72 -9.58 -25.55
CA ILE A 177 -5.88 -10.46 -25.64
C ILE A 177 -7.19 -9.71 -25.33
N LEU A 178 -7.22 -8.92 -24.25
CA LEU A 178 -8.40 -8.15 -23.87
C LEU A 178 -8.76 -7.11 -24.95
N TRP A 179 -7.77 -6.45 -25.55
CA TRP A 179 -8.00 -5.51 -26.64
C TRP A 179 -8.55 -6.17 -27.91
N ARG A 180 -8.18 -7.44 -28.17
CA ARG A 180 -8.74 -8.23 -29.27
C ARG A 180 -10.18 -8.66 -29.06
N ILE A 181 -10.59 -8.92 -27.82
CA ILE A 181 -11.99 -9.24 -27.49
C ILE A 181 -12.87 -8.01 -27.73
N ALA A 182 -12.50 -6.85 -27.17
CA ALA A 182 -13.28 -5.62 -27.33
C ALA A 182 -12.40 -4.40 -27.04
N PRO A 183 -12.72 -3.22 -27.61
CA PRO A 183 -12.05 -1.98 -27.22
C PRO A 183 -12.25 -1.71 -25.73
N ILE A 184 -11.21 -1.19 -25.07
CA ILE A 184 -11.28 -0.71 -23.68
C ILE A 184 -11.24 0.82 -23.72
N PRO A 185 -12.26 1.54 -23.20
CA PRO A 185 -13.45 1.07 -22.49
C PRO A 185 -14.57 0.56 -23.40
N SER A 186 -15.31 -0.45 -22.94
CA SER A 186 -16.57 -0.91 -23.57
C SER A 186 -17.51 -1.54 -22.54
N GLY A 187 -18.78 -1.72 -22.92
CA GLY A 187 -19.79 -2.40 -22.09
C GLY A 187 -19.48 -3.88 -21.79
N ILE A 188 -18.56 -4.48 -22.56
CA ILE A 188 -18.04 -5.85 -22.31
C ILE A 188 -17.18 -5.87 -21.04
N TYR A 189 -16.57 -4.74 -20.67
CA TYR A 189 -15.75 -4.56 -19.47
C TYR A 189 -16.44 -3.62 -18.46
N PRO A 190 -17.54 -4.06 -17.82
CA PRO A 190 -18.28 -3.22 -16.87
C PRO A 190 -17.39 -2.82 -15.68
N GLY A 191 -16.56 -3.74 -15.18
CA GLY A 191 -15.61 -3.46 -14.10
C GLY A 191 -14.67 -2.30 -14.42
N PHE A 192 -14.16 -2.21 -15.66
CA PHE A 192 -13.35 -1.09 -16.10
C PHE A 192 -14.15 0.23 -16.06
N SER A 193 -15.37 0.21 -16.59
CA SER A 193 -16.23 1.41 -16.70
C SER A 193 -16.71 1.96 -15.34
N TYR A 194 -16.83 1.12 -14.31
CA TYR A 194 -17.26 1.56 -12.98
C TYR A 194 -16.09 1.79 -12.01
N VAL A 195 -15.12 0.88 -11.97
CA VAL A 195 -14.04 0.91 -10.97
C VAL A 195 -12.97 1.93 -11.35
N VAL A 196 -12.56 1.99 -12.62
CA VAL A 196 -11.45 2.86 -13.02
C VAL A 196 -11.79 4.35 -12.84
N PRO A 197 -12.97 4.84 -13.30
CA PRO A 197 -13.33 6.23 -13.08
C PRO A 197 -13.45 6.58 -11.59
N ALA A 198 -14.08 5.70 -10.82
CA ALA A 198 -14.28 5.86 -9.39
C ALA A 198 -12.99 5.94 -8.57
N THR A 199 -12.03 5.07 -8.87
CA THR A 199 -10.84 4.87 -8.04
C THR A 199 -9.67 5.74 -8.48
N TYR A 200 -9.53 6.01 -9.79
CA TYR A 200 -8.33 6.67 -10.32
C TYR A 200 -8.63 8.01 -10.99
N ILE A 201 -9.64 8.07 -11.87
CA ILE A 201 -9.86 9.25 -12.71
C ILE A 201 -10.47 10.41 -11.91
N VAL A 202 -11.60 10.16 -11.24
CA VAL A 202 -12.32 11.21 -10.50
C VAL A 202 -11.48 11.76 -9.34
N PRO A 203 -10.82 10.93 -8.50
CA PRO A 203 -9.97 11.46 -7.44
C PRO A 203 -8.82 12.31 -7.99
N LYS A 204 -8.10 11.82 -9.01
CA LYS A 204 -6.99 12.56 -9.62
C LYS A 204 -7.46 13.90 -10.23
N ALA A 205 -8.59 13.92 -10.93
CA ALA A 205 -9.15 15.14 -11.50
C ALA A 205 -9.55 16.16 -10.42
N MET A 206 -10.13 15.72 -9.30
CA MET A 206 -10.50 16.61 -8.20
C MET A 206 -9.28 17.22 -7.50
N TRP A 207 -8.17 16.48 -7.40
CA TRP A 207 -6.90 17.01 -6.90
C TRP A 207 -6.27 18.02 -7.87
N ILE A 208 -6.24 17.71 -9.17
CA ILE A 208 -5.72 18.60 -10.22
C ILE A 208 -6.49 19.92 -10.29
N THR A 209 -7.83 19.86 -10.23
CA THR A 209 -8.71 21.04 -10.27
C THR A 209 -8.67 21.87 -8.99
N GLY A 210 -8.02 21.38 -7.94
CA GLY A 210 -7.96 22.06 -6.65
C GLY A 210 -9.29 22.08 -5.88
N GLU A 211 -10.35 21.41 -6.36
CA GLU A 211 -11.63 21.30 -5.65
C GLU A 211 -11.43 20.68 -4.25
N VAL A 212 -10.48 19.75 -4.14
CA VAL A 212 -10.10 19.09 -2.88
C VAL A 212 -9.27 20.01 -1.97
N ALA A 213 -8.62 21.06 -2.48
CA ALA A 213 -7.82 21.97 -1.65
C ALA A 213 -8.59 23.21 -1.18
N THR A 214 -9.92 23.23 -1.32
CA THR A 214 -10.74 24.41 -0.98
C THR A 214 -10.89 24.61 0.54
N GLY A 215 -10.52 25.80 1.00
CA GLY A 215 -10.93 26.53 2.24
C GLY A 215 -10.87 25.81 3.60
N LYS A 216 -11.63 24.73 3.77
CA LYS A 216 -11.78 23.98 5.03
C LYS A 216 -10.96 22.69 5.08
N ALA A 217 -10.37 22.27 3.95
CA ALA A 217 -9.56 21.06 3.86
C ALA A 217 -8.45 21.02 4.92
N LEU A 218 -7.66 22.08 5.03
CA LEU A 218 -6.59 22.18 6.03
C LEU A 218 -7.12 22.08 7.46
N SER A 219 -8.25 22.73 7.77
CA SER A 219 -8.88 22.65 9.09
C SER A 219 -9.33 21.24 9.44
N PHE A 220 -9.86 20.47 8.49
CA PHE A 220 -10.24 19.07 8.72
C PHE A 220 -9.02 18.17 8.88
N ILE A 221 -7.96 18.35 8.09
CA ILE A 221 -6.70 17.60 8.25
C ILE A 221 -6.08 17.90 9.62
N MET A 222 -5.94 19.18 9.98
CA MET A 222 -5.37 19.57 11.26
C MET A 222 -6.24 19.13 12.43
N GLY A 223 -7.56 19.28 12.35
CA GLY A 223 -8.49 18.85 13.39
C GLY A 223 -8.42 17.34 13.63
N SER A 224 -8.42 16.55 12.55
CA SER A 224 -8.29 15.09 12.63
C SER A 224 -6.91 14.63 13.09
N LEU A 225 -5.83 15.34 12.71
CA LEU A 225 -4.49 15.11 13.22
C LEU A 225 -4.42 15.36 14.73
N ILE A 226 -4.99 16.47 15.22
CA ILE A 226 -5.02 16.81 16.65
C ILE A 226 -5.83 15.78 17.42
N ILE A 227 -7.05 15.46 16.97
CA ILE A 227 -7.90 14.45 17.61
C ILE A 227 -7.21 13.09 17.63
N GLY A 228 -6.65 12.66 16.49
CA GLY A 228 -5.93 11.40 16.39
C GLY A 228 -4.72 11.34 17.31
N SER A 229 -3.97 12.45 17.40
CA SER A 229 -2.80 12.53 18.27
C SER A 229 -3.18 12.46 19.74
N ILE A 230 -4.23 13.18 20.15
CA ILE A 230 -4.75 13.15 21.52
C ILE A 230 -5.19 11.73 21.88
N VAL A 231 -5.97 11.07 21.01
CA VAL A 231 -6.44 9.70 21.24
C VAL A 231 -5.26 8.74 21.37
N GLU A 232 -4.28 8.77 20.47
CA GLU A 232 -3.13 7.86 20.53
C GLU A 232 -2.27 8.12 21.79
N ILE A 233 -2.08 9.39 22.17
CA ILE A 233 -1.37 9.77 23.39
C ILE A 233 -2.10 9.20 24.62
N ILE A 234 -3.41 9.40 24.72
CA ILE A 234 -4.23 8.90 25.84
C ILE A 234 -4.17 7.37 25.92
N VAL A 235 -4.38 6.70 24.79
CA VAL A 235 -4.36 5.23 24.71
C VAL A 235 -3.00 4.68 25.14
N THR A 236 -1.92 5.30 24.68
CA THR A 236 -0.54 4.91 25.01
C THR A 236 -0.23 5.15 26.49
N LEU A 237 -0.63 6.29 27.06
CA LEU A 237 -0.43 6.62 28.48
C LEU A 237 -1.23 5.72 29.41
N LEU A 238 -2.49 5.45 29.05
CA LEU A 238 -3.41 4.63 29.86
C LEU A 238 -3.23 3.12 29.62
N HIS A 239 -2.30 2.71 28.75
CA HIS A 239 -2.04 1.31 28.40
C HIS A 239 -3.31 0.55 27.99
N ILE A 240 -4.24 1.23 27.33
CA ILE A 240 -5.47 0.61 26.83
C ILE A 240 -5.07 -0.30 25.66
N PRO A 241 -5.54 -1.57 25.60
CA PRO A 241 -5.26 -2.50 24.51
C PRO A 241 -6.07 -2.13 23.25
N PHE A 242 -5.91 -0.88 22.81
CA PHE A 242 -6.61 -0.27 21.70
C PHE A 242 -5.58 0.30 20.74
N SER A 243 -5.88 0.26 19.45
CA SER A 243 -4.91 0.64 18.42
C SER A 243 -5.54 1.61 17.44
N ILE A 244 -5.08 2.87 17.44
CA ILE A 244 -5.62 3.87 16.54
C ILE A 244 -5.40 3.49 15.08
N ILE A 245 -4.28 2.82 14.75
CA ILE A 245 -3.97 2.41 13.37
C ILE A 245 -5.04 1.46 12.82
N SER A 246 -5.62 0.62 13.69
CA SER A 246 -6.70 -0.29 13.31
C SER A 246 -8.01 0.45 12.99
N ILE A 247 -8.31 1.53 13.71
CA ILE A 247 -9.45 2.41 13.38
C ILE A 247 -9.23 3.08 12.04
N VAL A 248 -8.04 3.64 11.83
CA VAL A 248 -7.72 4.36 10.58
C VAL A 248 -7.82 3.40 9.41
N ILE A 249 -7.31 2.18 9.55
CA ILE A 249 -7.49 1.11 8.56
C ILE A 249 -8.97 0.83 8.35
N GLY A 250 -9.78 0.69 9.39
CA GLY A 250 -11.22 0.48 9.27
C GLY A 250 -11.97 1.59 8.53
N ILE A 251 -11.62 2.86 8.76
CA ILE A 251 -12.26 4.04 8.12
C ILE A 251 -11.78 4.24 6.68
N THR A 252 -10.58 3.75 6.34
CA THR A 252 -10.01 3.85 4.99
C THR A 252 -10.35 2.63 4.12
N THR A 253 -10.66 1.51 4.75
CA THR A 253 -11.04 0.28 4.06
C THR A 253 -12.49 0.35 3.59
N ALA A 254 -12.72 -0.09 2.35
CA ALA A 254 -14.07 -0.18 1.81
C ALA A 254 -14.92 -1.15 2.64
N LEU A 255 -16.16 -0.77 2.92
CA LEU A 255 -17.08 -1.53 3.77
C LEU A 255 -17.19 -3.03 3.41
N PRO A 256 -17.24 -3.45 2.13
CA PRO A 256 -17.23 -4.87 1.79
C PRO A 256 -15.99 -5.61 2.30
N MET A 257 -14.81 -4.99 2.21
CA MET A 257 -13.56 -5.59 2.68
C MET A 257 -13.53 -5.67 4.21
N SER A 258 -13.99 -4.63 4.92
CA SER A 258 -14.10 -4.66 6.39
C SER A 258 -15.05 -5.76 6.88
N ILE A 259 -16.16 -6.00 6.16
CA ILE A 259 -17.07 -7.10 6.47
C ILE A 259 -16.39 -8.45 6.24
N THR A 260 -15.66 -8.62 5.13
CA THR A 260 -14.93 -9.88 4.87
C THR A 260 -13.90 -10.18 5.95
N ILE A 261 -13.14 -9.16 6.39
CA ILE A 261 -12.18 -9.30 7.49
C ILE A 261 -12.90 -9.70 8.78
N LEU A 262 -14.02 -9.06 9.10
CA LEU A 262 -14.84 -9.39 10.26
C LEU A 262 -15.35 -10.84 10.20
N LEU A 263 -15.88 -11.26 9.05
CA LEU A 263 -16.35 -12.63 8.83
C LEU A 263 -15.21 -13.64 8.98
N GLY A 264 -14.04 -13.36 8.44
CA GLY A 264 -12.84 -14.17 8.61
C GLY A 264 -12.42 -14.31 10.08
N GLY A 265 -12.48 -13.22 10.84
CA GLY A 265 -12.22 -13.22 12.28
C GLY A 265 -13.24 -14.04 13.08
N ILE A 266 -14.54 -13.89 12.77
CA ILE A 266 -15.62 -14.67 13.40
C ILE A 266 -15.45 -16.16 13.09
N LEU A 267 -15.22 -16.52 11.82
CA LEU A 267 -14.98 -17.90 11.41
C LEU A 267 -13.74 -18.49 12.08
N GLY A 268 -12.64 -17.73 12.14
CA GLY A 268 -11.43 -18.13 12.86
C GLY A 268 -11.71 -18.42 14.34
N ARG A 269 -12.53 -17.58 14.99
CA ARG A 269 -12.92 -17.79 16.40
C ARG A 269 -13.82 -19.01 16.60
N ILE A 270 -14.74 -19.26 15.67
CA ILE A 270 -15.58 -20.47 15.67
C ILE A 270 -14.73 -21.74 15.50
N LEU A 271 -13.72 -21.69 14.61
CA LEU A 271 -12.79 -22.79 14.40
C LEU A 271 -11.91 -23.02 15.63
N GLU A 272 -11.35 -21.96 16.22
CA GLU A 272 -10.60 -22.04 17.48
C GLU A 272 -11.43 -22.69 18.59
N TRP A 273 -12.71 -22.30 18.72
CA TRP A 273 -13.63 -22.86 19.70
C TRP A 273 -13.93 -24.34 19.46
N ARG A 274 -14.07 -24.77 18.20
CA ARG A 274 -14.38 -26.18 17.86
C ARG A 274 -13.17 -27.10 17.92
N MET A 275 -12.00 -26.62 17.52
CA MET A 275 -10.81 -27.44 17.30
C MET A 275 -9.86 -27.45 18.51
N GLY A 276 -10.05 -26.49 19.41
CA GLY A 276 -9.12 -26.22 20.50
C GLY A 276 -8.01 -25.26 20.07
N LYS A 277 -7.55 -24.45 21.02
CA LYS A 277 -6.57 -23.37 20.78
C LYS A 277 -5.26 -23.86 20.18
N GLU A 278 -4.72 -24.96 20.72
CA GLU A 278 -3.43 -25.52 20.30
C GLU A 278 -3.45 -25.97 18.83
N LYS A 279 -4.47 -26.76 18.44
CA LYS A 279 -4.66 -27.18 17.05
C LYS A 279 -4.90 -26.00 16.11
N TRP A 280 -5.66 -25.00 16.55
CA TRP A 280 -5.91 -23.82 15.74
C TRP A 280 -4.64 -23.01 15.50
N GLU A 281 -3.82 -22.80 16.54
CA GLU A 281 -2.55 -22.08 16.41
C GLU A 281 -1.58 -22.77 15.45
N GLU A 282 -1.58 -24.10 15.42
CA GLU A 282 -0.80 -24.91 14.47
C GLU A 282 -1.31 -24.76 13.02
N TYR A 283 -2.62 -24.88 12.78
CA TYR A 283 -3.18 -24.94 11.42
C TYR A 283 -3.61 -23.60 10.82
N ARG A 284 -3.74 -22.51 11.59
CA ARG A 284 -4.30 -21.24 11.11
C ARG A 284 -3.60 -20.67 9.87
N ILE A 285 -2.27 -20.81 9.79
CA ILE A 285 -1.48 -20.31 8.66
C ILE A 285 -1.75 -21.18 7.42
N THR A 286 -1.83 -22.50 7.60
CA THR A 286 -2.15 -23.45 6.54
C THR A 286 -3.55 -23.25 5.98
N VAL A 287 -4.54 -22.98 6.85
CA VAL A 287 -5.90 -22.66 6.43
C VAL A 287 -5.92 -21.37 5.62
N ALA A 288 -5.25 -20.31 6.10
CA ALA A 288 -5.14 -19.05 5.37
C ALA A 288 -4.47 -19.26 3.99
N ALA A 289 -3.34 -19.97 3.94
CA ALA A 289 -2.64 -20.29 2.69
C ALA A 289 -3.53 -21.08 1.72
N GLY A 290 -4.29 -22.06 2.22
CA GLY A 290 -5.24 -22.84 1.42
C GLY A 290 -6.36 -21.98 0.83
N ILE A 291 -6.91 -21.05 1.61
CA ILE A 291 -7.94 -20.10 1.13
C ILE A 291 -7.35 -19.18 0.06
N PHE A 292 -6.18 -18.59 0.29
CA PHE A 292 -5.52 -17.71 -0.67
C PHE A 292 -5.17 -18.43 -1.99
N LEU A 293 -4.64 -19.64 -1.90
CA LEU A 293 -4.33 -20.46 -3.08
C LEU A 293 -5.60 -20.86 -3.84
N GLY A 294 -6.63 -21.32 -3.12
CA GLY A 294 -7.92 -21.70 -3.71
C GLY A 294 -8.60 -20.54 -4.42
N GLU A 295 -8.67 -19.37 -3.77
CA GLU A 295 -9.18 -18.13 -4.36
C GLU A 295 -8.41 -17.77 -5.63
N SER A 296 -7.07 -17.77 -5.58
CA SER A 296 -6.22 -17.40 -6.71
C SER A 296 -6.43 -18.33 -7.91
N ILE A 297 -6.53 -19.64 -7.68
CA ILE A 297 -6.77 -20.63 -8.73
C ILE A 297 -8.16 -20.45 -9.35
N ILE A 298 -9.20 -20.31 -8.52
CA ILE A 298 -10.57 -20.14 -9.00
C ILE A 298 -10.72 -18.85 -9.79
N VAL A 299 -10.14 -17.74 -9.31
CA VAL A 299 -10.19 -16.45 -10.01
C VAL A 299 -9.46 -16.53 -11.34
N ALA A 300 -8.28 -17.14 -11.39
CA ALA A 300 -7.52 -17.33 -12.64
C ALA A 300 -8.29 -18.19 -13.64
N LEU A 301 -8.88 -19.31 -13.21
CA LEU A 301 -9.70 -20.18 -14.05
C LEU A 301 -10.96 -19.48 -14.54
N ALA A 302 -11.67 -18.77 -13.66
CA ALA A 302 -12.87 -18.02 -14.01
C ALA A 302 -12.56 -16.89 -15.01
N ALA A 303 -11.45 -16.18 -14.83
CA ALA A 303 -10.99 -15.17 -15.76
C ALA A 303 -10.64 -15.79 -17.13
N ALA A 304 -9.88 -16.88 -17.16
CA ALA A 304 -9.53 -17.58 -18.39
C ALA A 304 -10.78 -18.08 -19.14
N LEU A 305 -11.73 -18.71 -18.43
CA LEU A 305 -12.97 -19.20 -19.02
C LEU A 305 -13.87 -18.05 -19.51
N SER A 306 -13.95 -16.96 -18.76
CA SER A 306 -14.65 -15.73 -19.18
C SER A 306 -14.04 -15.13 -20.44
N MET A 307 -12.71 -15.15 -20.57
CA MET A 307 -12.02 -14.66 -21.77
C MET A 307 -12.31 -15.57 -22.97
N VAL A 308 -12.20 -16.89 -22.82
CA VAL A 308 -12.49 -17.86 -23.90
C VAL A 308 -13.94 -17.76 -24.38
N THR A 309 -14.90 -17.72 -23.46
CA THR A 309 -16.33 -17.61 -23.82
C THR A 309 -16.64 -16.32 -24.57
N ARG A 310 -16.02 -15.19 -24.17
CA ARG A 310 -16.19 -13.91 -24.87
C ARG A 310 -15.50 -13.86 -26.23
N MET A 311 -14.34 -14.51 -26.40
CA MET A 311 -13.70 -14.67 -27.71
C MET A 311 -14.58 -15.46 -28.68
N LEU A 312 -15.16 -16.57 -28.21
CA LEU A 312 -16.01 -17.43 -29.03
C LEU A 312 -17.28 -16.73 -29.49
N TRP A 313 -17.82 -15.81 -28.67
CA TRP A 313 -19.04 -15.08 -28.99
C TRP A 313 -18.82 -13.92 -29.98
N ILE A 314 -17.58 -13.45 -30.11
CA ILE A 314 -17.19 -12.34 -30.99
C ILE A 314 -16.62 -12.85 -32.32
N LEU A 315 -16.43 -14.16 -32.49
CA LEU A 315 -16.19 -14.75 -33.81
C LEU A 315 -17.44 -14.45 -34.67
N PRO A 316 -17.36 -13.55 -35.67
CA PRO A 316 -18.30 -13.66 -36.75
C PRO A 316 -17.96 -14.99 -37.42
N TYR A 317 -18.98 -15.70 -37.86
CA TYR A 317 -18.84 -16.76 -38.88
C TYR A 317 -17.75 -16.42 -39.90
#